data_AF-A0A358D374-F1
#
_entry.id   AF-A0A358D374-F1
#
_cell.length_a   1.000
_cell.length_b   1.000
_cell.length_c   1.000
_cell.angle_alpha   90.00
_cell.angle_beta   90.00
_cell.angle_gamma   90.00
#
_symmetry.space_group_name_H-M   'P 1'
#
loop_
_entity.id
_entity.type
_entity.pdbx_description
1 polymer ?
#
loop_
_entity_poly.entity_id
_entity_poly.type
_entity_poly.pdbx_seq_one_letter_code
_entity_poly.pdbx_strand_id
1 'polypeptide(L)'
;SEAMHHLGVPTTRALSLVTTGDLVVRDVLYNGNPAPEPGAVVCRVAPSFIRFGNFEIFASRGDEATLKKLADFVIQTQFPNIDGGNPDSYVTLLKEVGELTADMIAEWLRVGFVHGVMNTDNMSILGLTIDYGPYGWLDNYDPNWTPNTT
;
A
#
# COMPACT_ATOMS: atom_id res chain seq x y z
N SER A 1 5.95 -1.84 -9.13
CA SER A 1 7.02 -1.56 -8.14
C SER A 1 8.24 -0.94 -8.80
N GLU A 2 9.01 -1.67 -9.61
CA GLU A 2 10.34 -1.20 -10.06
C GLU A 2 10.29 0.06 -10.95
N ALA A 3 9.30 0.17 -11.83
CA ALA A 3 9.08 1.40 -12.59
C ALA A 3 8.83 2.61 -11.68
N MET A 4 7.97 2.47 -10.66
CA MET A 4 7.70 3.53 -9.68
C MET A 4 8.98 3.92 -8.92
N HIS A 5 9.79 2.94 -8.52
CA HIS A 5 11.08 3.19 -7.86
C HIS A 5 12.02 4.01 -8.76
N HIS A 6 12.17 3.63 -10.03
CA HIS A 6 13.03 4.35 -10.98
C HIS A 6 12.48 5.71 -11.40
N LEU A 7 11.17 5.95 -11.24
CA LEU A 7 10.54 7.26 -11.40
C LEU A 7 10.70 8.17 -10.16
N GLY A 8 11.30 7.67 -9.08
CA GLY A 8 11.45 8.40 -7.82
C GLY A 8 10.23 8.34 -6.91
N VAL A 9 9.22 7.52 -7.22
CA VAL A 9 8.00 7.39 -6.42
C VAL A 9 8.22 6.38 -5.29
N PRO A 10 7.92 6.73 -4.02
CA PRO A 10 7.99 5.80 -2.90
C PRO A 10 7.13 4.55 -3.13
N THR A 11 7.74 3.36 -3.03
CA THR A 11 7.09 2.10 -3.39
C THR A 11 7.71 0.89 -2.73
N THR A 12 6.92 -0.16 -2.56
CA THR A 12 7.42 -1.52 -2.34
C THR A 12 8.23 -2.04 -3.54
N ARG A 13 9.21 -2.90 -3.30
CA ARG A 13 10.10 -3.46 -4.32
C ARG A 13 9.70 -4.88 -4.71
N ALA A 14 9.91 -5.25 -5.97
CA ALA A 14 9.78 -6.62 -6.43
C ALA A 14 11.18 -7.21 -6.62
N LEU A 15 11.51 -8.22 -5.82
CA LEU A 15 12.81 -8.88 -5.83
C LEU A 15 12.88 -10.03 -6.84
N SER A 16 11.81 -10.82 -6.95
CA SER A 16 11.74 -11.95 -7.87
C SER A 16 10.31 -12.27 -8.27
N LEU A 17 10.17 -12.94 -9.41
CA LEU A 17 8.93 -13.53 -9.92
C LEU A 17 9.23 -14.96 -10.34
N VAL A 18 8.49 -15.92 -9.78
CA VAL A 18 8.66 -17.34 -10.08
C VAL A 18 7.32 -17.98 -10.45
N THR A 19 7.31 -18.82 -11.47
CA THR A 19 6.15 -19.66 -11.78
C THR A 19 6.06 -20.82 -10.79
N THR A 20 4.86 -21.15 -10.33
CA THR A 20 4.65 -22.29 -9.42
C THR A 20 4.66 -23.63 -10.14
N GLY A 21 4.32 -23.63 -11.44
CA GLY A 21 4.05 -24.83 -12.24
C GLY A 21 2.59 -25.30 -12.16
N ASP A 22 1.81 -24.73 -11.24
CA ASP A 22 0.37 -25.00 -11.10
C ASP A 22 -0.47 -24.02 -11.93
N LEU A 23 -1.70 -24.44 -12.24
CA LEU A 23 -2.72 -23.57 -12.80
C LEU A 23 -3.66 -23.08 -11.70
N VAL A 24 -4.04 -21.81 -11.76
CA VAL A 24 -5.00 -21.16 -10.85
C VAL A 24 -6.17 -20.65 -11.66
N VAL A 25 -7.39 -21.10 -11.34
CA VAL A 25 -8.59 -20.63 -12.03
C VAL A 25 -8.88 -19.19 -11.61
N ARG A 26 -8.95 -18.28 -12.56
CA ARG A 26 -9.26 -16.85 -12.37
C ARG A 26 -10.21 -16.36 -13.45
N ASP A 27 -11.02 -15.38 -13.09
CA ASP A 27 -11.74 -14.54 -14.03
C ASP A 27 -11.04 -13.18 -14.08
N VAL A 28 -10.02 -13.09 -14.93
CA VAL A 28 -9.10 -11.93 -14.98
C VAL A 28 -9.85 -10.64 -15.36
N LEU A 29 -10.92 -10.76 -16.14
CA LEU A 29 -11.72 -9.64 -16.63
C LEU A 29 -13.02 -9.44 -15.84
N TYR A 30 -13.26 -10.22 -14.79
CA TYR A 30 -14.51 -10.22 -14.01
C TYR A 30 -15.77 -10.31 -14.88
N ASN A 31 -15.72 -11.07 -15.98
CA ASN A 31 -16.78 -11.14 -16.99
C ASN A 31 -17.66 -12.41 -16.90
N GLY A 32 -17.48 -13.21 -15.85
CA GLY A 32 -18.17 -14.47 -15.62
C GLY A 32 -17.58 -15.68 -16.33
N ASN A 33 -16.43 -15.55 -17.02
CA ASN A 33 -15.78 -16.64 -17.74
C ASN A 33 -14.42 -17.00 -17.12
N PRO A 34 -14.40 -17.74 -15.98
CA PRO A 34 -13.16 -18.13 -15.34
C PRO A 34 -12.39 -19.15 -16.18
N ALA A 35 -11.06 -18.97 -16.27
CA ALA A 35 -10.15 -19.87 -16.97
C ALA A 35 -8.91 -20.21 -16.12
N PRO A 36 -8.26 -21.35 -16.34
CA PRO A 36 -6.98 -21.66 -15.71
C PRO A 36 -5.86 -20.74 -16.21
N GLU A 37 -5.17 -20.07 -15.29
CA GLU A 37 -4.01 -19.21 -15.56
C GLU A 37 -2.73 -19.76 -14.90
N PRO A 38 -1.53 -19.53 -15.45
CA PRO A 38 -0.28 -19.91 -14.79
C PRO A 38 -0.13 -19.26 -13.41
N GLY A 39 0.05 -20.09 -12.39
CA GLY A 39 0.34 -19.62 -11.04
C GLY A 39 1.74 -19.02 -10.95
N ALA A 40 1.87 -17.91 -10.23
CA ALA A 40 3.15 -17.27 -9.96
C ALA A 40 3.21 -16.64 -8.57
N VAL A 41 4.42 -16.48 -8.05
CA VAL A 41 4.71 -15.83 -6.77
C VAL A 41 5.70 -14.69 -7.01
N VAL A 42 5.36 -13.51 -6.48
CA VAL A 42 6.27 -12.36 -6.42
C VAL A 42 6.86 -12.25 -5.02
N CYS A 43 8.19 -12.18 -4.92
CA CYS A 43 8.85 -11.80 -3.68
C CYS A 43 8.84 -10.28 -3.55
N ARG A 44 8.03 -9.75 -2.63
CA ARG A 44 7.91 -8.32 -2.35
C ARG A 44 8.78 -7.93 -1.15
N VAL A 45 9.47 -6.81 -1.26
CA VAL A 45 10.36 -6.29 -0.20
C VAL A 45 9.97 -4.85 0.13
N ALA A 46 9.96 -4.52 1.42
CA ALA A 46 9.70 -3.18 1.94
C ALA A 46 10.31 -3.04 3.33
N PRO A 47 10.60 -1.82 3.81
CA PRO A 47 10.95 -1.58 5.21
C PRO A 47 9.85 -2.06 6.17
N SER A 48 8.58 -2.03 5.74
CA SER A 48 7.45 -2.57 6.47
C SER A 48 6.25 -2.84 5.57
N PHE A 49 5.36 -3.69 6.08
CA PHE A 49 4.06 -4.00 5.50
C PHE A 49 2.88 -3.56 6.37
N ILE A 50 3.13 -2.72 7.40
CA ILE A 50 2.07 -2.15 8.23
C ILE A 50 1.22 -1.19 7.39
N ARG A 51 -0.10 -1.38 7.47
CA ARG A 51 -1.14 -0.67 6.72
C ARG A 51 -2.09 0.05 7.68
N PHE A 52 -2.88 1.00 7.21
CA PHE A 52 -3.90 1.66 8.05
C PHE A 52 -4.89 0.64 8.61
N GLY A 53 -5.30 -0.34 7.79
CA GLY A 53 -6.17 -1.45 8.21
C GLY A 53 -5.66 -2.26 9.40
N ASN A 54 -4.34 -2.29 9.67
CA ASN A 54 -3.80 -2.95 10.85
C ASN A 54 -4.17 -2.23 12.16
N PHE A 55 -4.35 -0.91 12.12
CA PHE A 55 -4.82 -0.14 13.27
C PHE A 55 -6.34 -0.24 13.40
N GLU A 56 -7.05 -0.14 12.27
CA GLU A 56 -8.52 -0.15 12.23
C GLU A 56 -9.12 -1.45 12.77
N ILE A 57 -8.48 -2.61 12.54
CA ILE A 57 -8.97 -3.88 13.08
C ILE A 57 -8.95 -3.94 14.62
N PHE A 58 -7.99 -3.29 15.28
CA PHE A 58 -7.95 -3.24 16.74
C PHE A 58 -8.87 -2.16 17.28
N ALA A 59 -8.89 -0.99 16.63
CA ALA A 59 -9.80 0.10 16.99
C ALA A 59 -11.27 -0.32 16.90
N SER A 60 -11.67 -0.97 15.80
CA SER A 60 -13.04 -1.45 15.59
C SER A 60 -13.50 -2.51 16.61
N ARG A 61 -12.56 -3.18 17.26
CA ARG A 61 -12.83 -4.19 18.31
C ARG A 61 -12.77 -3.63 19.72
N GLY A 62 -12.40 -2.35 19.89
CA GLY A 62 -12.12 -1.76 21.20
C GLY A 62 -10.89 -2.35 21.89
N ASP A 63 -9.99 -3.00 21.14
CA ASP A 63 -8.74 -3.55 21.68
C ASP A 63 -7.66 -2.46 21.77
N GLU A 64 -7.88 -1.51 22.68
CA GLU A 64 -6.98 -0.37 22.91
C GLU A 64 -5.58 -0.81 23.34
N ALA A 65 -5.47 -1.92 24.07
CA ALA A 65 -4.20 -2.44 24.54
C ALA A 65 -3.31 -2.91 23.38
N THR A 66 -3.87 -3.64 22.41
CA THR A 66 -3.12 -4.08 21.23
C THR A 66 -2.90 -2.93 20.25
N LEU A 67 -3.90 -2.03 20.09
CA LEU A 67 -3.75 -0.83 19.28
C LEU A 67 -2.56 0.03 19.76
N LYS A 68 -2.46 0.27 21.06
CA LYS A 68 -1.33 1.01 21.65
C LYS A 68 0.00 0.29 21.40
N LYS A 69 0.05 -1.04 21.59
CA LYS A 69 1.27 -1.82 21.32
C LYS A 69 1.73 -1.69 19.86
N LEU A 70 0.79 -1.71 18.91
CA LEU A 70 1.11 -1.51 17.49
C LEU A 70 1.65 -0.10 17.24
N ALA A 71 1.02 0.94 17.80
CA ALA A 71 1.46 2.32 17.66
C ALA A 71 2.86 2.54 18.27
N ASP A 72 3.09 2.03 19.48
CA ASP A 72 4.39 2.08 20.15
C ASP A 72 5.47 1.39 19.30
N PHE A 73 5.16 0.20 18.76
CA PHE A 73 6.08 -0.55 17.90
C PHE A 73 6.43 0.22 16.63
N VAL A 74 5.44 0.84 15.99
CA VAL A 74 5.63 1.66 14.79
C VAL A 74 6.51 2.87 15.09
N ILE A 75 6.23 3.61 16.17
CA ILE A 75 7.05 4.74 16.60
C ILE A 75 8.50 4.28 16.81
N GLN A 76 8.70 3.22 17.59
CA GLN A 76 10.03 2.72 17.93
C GLN A 76 10.83 2.26 16.72
N THR A 77 10.20 1.58 15.76
CA THR A 77 10.91 0.90 14.66
C THR A 77 10.96 1.69 13.37
N GLN A 78 10.03 2.62 13.16
CA GLN A 78 9.83 3.30 11.88
C GLN A 78 9.94 4.82 11.97
N PHE A 79 9.63 5.39 13.12
CA PHE A 79 9.68 6.82 13.37
C PHE A 79 10.55 7.13 14.61
N PRO A 80 11.84 6.72 14.63
CA PRO A 80 12.69 6.85 15.82
C PRO A 80 12.96 8.30 16.25
N ASN A 81 12.60 9.28 15.41
CA ASN A 81 12.68 10.71 15.72
C ASN A 81 11.51 11.19 16.61
N ILE A 82 10.45 10.39 16.76
CA ILE A 82 9.32 10.69 17.64
C ILE A 82 9.66 10.19 19.05
N ASP A 83 9.58 11.08 20.04
CA ASP A 83 9.73 10.71 21.45
C ASP A 83 8.52 9.92 21.94
N GLY A 84 8.61 8.58 21.91
CA GLY A 84 7.54 7.67 22.31
C GLY A 84 7.13 7.75 23.79
N GLY A 85 7.86 8.50 24.64
CA GLY A 85 7.48 8.78 26.01
C GLY A 85 6.49 9.95 26.17
N ASN A 86 6.31 10.74 25.12
CA ASN A 86 5.47 11.94 25.15
C ASN A 86 4.00 11.61 24.84
N PRO A 87 3.01 12.13 25.60
CA PRO A 87 1.59 12.02 25.25
C PRO A 87 1.24 12.46 23.83
N ASP A 88 1.98 13.42 23.28
CA ASP A 88 1.76 13.96 21.93
C ASP A 88 2.36 13.08 20.82
N SER A 89 3.10 12.02 21.17
CA SER A 89 3.79 11.14 20.21
C SER A 89 2.86 10.54 19.14
N TYR A 90 1.63 10.16 19.51
CA TYR A 90 0.66 9.64 18.55
C TYR A 90 0.10 10.71 17.62
N VAL A 91 -0.02 11.96 18.10
CA VAL A 91 -0.42 13.10 17.27
C VAL A 91 0.68 13.41 16.26
N THR A 92 1.95 13.38 16.70
CA THR A 92 3.10 13.51 15.82
C THR A 92 3.15 12.37 14.80
N LEU A 93 2.94 11.12 15.23
CA LEU A 93 2.88 9.97 14.32
C LEU A 93 1.82 10.17 13.23
N LEU A 94 0.59 10.55 13.62
CA LEU A 94 -0.49 10.78 12.66
C LEU A 94 -0.14 11.89 11.67
N LYS A 95 0.51 12.96 12.13
CA LYS A 95 0.97 14.05 11.27
C LYS A 95 2.01 13.57 10.26
N GLU A 96 3.05 12.87 10.70
CA GLU A 96 4.11 12.33 9.82
C GLU A 96 3.54 11.37 8.77
N VAL A 97 2.64 10.46 9.18
CA VAL A 97 1.95 9.54 8.26
C VAL A 97 1.11 10.31 7.23
N GLY A 98 0.44 11.38 7.66
CA GLY A 98 -0.34 12.26 6.78
C GLY A 98 0.54 12.96 5.73
N GLU A 99 1.69 13.49 6.15
CA GLU A 99 2.67 14.13 5.26
C GLU A 99 3.24 13.13 4.25
N LEU A 100 3.69 11.95 4.69
CA LEU A 100 4.19 10.89 3.81
C LEU A 100 3.13 10.41 2.80
N THR A 101 1.86 10.32 3.23
CA THR A 101 0.75 9.95 2.35
C THR A 101 0.49 11.04 1.32
N ALA A 102 0.52 12.31 1.71
CA ALA A 102 0.34 13.43 0.79
C ALA A 102 1.44 13.46 -0.27
N ASP A 103 2.70 13.27 0.13
CA ASP A 103 3.84 13.19 -0.79
C ASP A 103 3.68 12.03 -1.79
N MET A 104 3.29 10.85 -1.32
CA MET A 104 3.02 9.69 -2.19
C MET A 104 1.93 10.00 -3.23
N ILE A 105 0.83 10.63 -2.83
CA ILE A 105 -0.26 10.99 -3.75
C ILE A 105 0.18 12.08 -4.74
N ALA A 106 0.96 13.07 -4.29
CA ALA A 106 1.53 14.07 -5.19
C ALA A 106 2.43 13.44 -6.25
N GLU A 107 3.24 12.45 -5.86
CA GLU A 107 4.08 11.69 -6.79
C GLU A 107 3.26 10.84 -7.78
N TRP A 108 2.13 10.26 -7.36
CA TRP A 108 1.22 9.57 -8.27
C TRP A 108 0.65 10.52 -9.33
N LEU A 109 0.16 11.67 -8.90
CA LEU A 109 -0.35 12.71 -9.80
C LEU A 109 0.73 13.18 -10.79
N ARG A 110 1.97 13.39 -10.30
CA ARG A 110 3.10 13.84 -11.12
C ARG A 110 3.41 12.89 -12.28
N VAL A 111 3.31 11.58 -12.06
CA VAL A 111 3.61 10.57 -13.09
C VAL A 111 2.35 10.06 -13.81
N GLY A 112 1.16 10.59 -13.50
CA GLY A 112 -0.10 10.12 -14.08
C GLY A 112 -0.45 8.68 -13.69
N PHE A 113 -0.07 8.24 -12.49
CA PHE A 113 -0.39 6.91 -11.98
C PHE A 113 -1.74 6.90 -11.25
N VAL A 114 -2.59 5.94 -11.59
CA VAL A 114 -3.86 5.67 -10.90
C VAL A 114 -3.82 4.28 -10.31
N HIS A 115 -3.97 4.18 -8.99
CA HIS A 115 -3.86 2.92 -8.24
C HIS A 115 -5.07 1.98 -8.43
N GLY A 116 -6.27 2.55 -8.55
CA GLY A 116 -7.53 1.81 -8.75
C GLY A 116 -8.19 1.24 -7.48
N VAL A 117 -7.45 1.00 -6.39
CA VAL A 117 -7.98 0.34 -5.17
C VAL A 117 -7.38 0.95 -3.89
N MET A 118 -7.79 2.17 -3.55
CA MET A 118 -7.32 2.91 -2.37
C MET A 118 -8.11 2.56 -1.10
N ASN A 119 -8.29 1.27 -0.82
CA ASN A 119 -8.83 0.82 0.45
C ASN A 119 -7.81 1.06 1.57
N THR A 120 -8.26 1.18 2.82
CA THR A 120 -7.39 1.48 3.98
C THR A 120 -6.39 0.37 4.27
N ASP A 121 -6.69 -0.87 3.90
CA ASP A 121 -5.74 -1.96 3.92
C ASP A 121 -4.66 -1.84 2.83
N ASN A 122 -4.84 -1.05 1.77
CA ASN A 122 -3.80 -0.78 0.76
C ASN A 122 -3.01 0.52 1.04
N MET A 123 -3.22 1.16 2.18
CA MET A 123 -2.50 2.38 2.56
C MET A 123 -1.35 2.03 3.52
N SER A 124 -0.11 2.20 3.05
CA SER A 124 1.09 1.98 3.88
C SER A 124 1.27 3.08 4.92
N ILE A 125 1.65 2.70 6.14
CA ILE A 125 2.01 3.67 7.20
C ILE A 125 3.25 4.51 6.85
N LEU A 126 4.04 4.07 5.86
CA LEU A 126 5.27 4.72 5.41
C LEU A 126 5.08 5.54 4.11
N GLY A 127 3.85 5.75 3.65
CA GLY A 127 3.61 6.44 2.37
C GLY A 127 4.19 5.69 1.16
N LEU A 128 4.23 4.36 1.21
CA LEU A 128 4.71 3.55 0.09
C LEU A 128 3.56 3.11 -0.80
N THR A 129 3.75 3.23 -2.12
CA THR A 129 2.87 2.58 -3.10
C THR A 129 2.95 1.05 -2.90
N ILE A 130 1.82 0.43 -2.60
CA ILE A 130 1.71 -0.99 -2.26
C ILE A 130 0.45 -1.59 -2.85
N ASP A 131 0.47 -2.89 -3.16
CA ASP A 131 -0.69 -3.63 -3.69
C ASP A 131 -1.11 -3.24 -5.12
N TYR A 132 -0.18 -3.49 -6.04
CA TYR A 132 -0.37 -3.35 -7.47
C TYR A 132 -1.40 -4.37 -8.02
N GLY A 133 -2.67 -3.97 -8.06
CA GLY A 133 -3.78 -4.70 -8.67
C GLY A 133 -4.21 -4.08 -10.02
N PRO A 134 -5.44 -3.56 -10.16
CA PRO A 134 -5.90 -2.89 -11.37
C PRO A 134 -5.41 -1.45 -11.42
N TYR A 135 -4.09 -1.25 -11.42
CA TYR A 135 -3.49 0.07 -11.58
C TYR A 135 -3.30 0.39 -13.07
N GLY A 136 -3.03 1.65 -13.38
CA GLY A 136 -2.50 2.02 -14.69
C GLY A 136 -1.95 3.44 -14.75
N TRP A 137 -1.28 3.74 -15.85
CA TRP A 137 -0.79 5.07 -16.18
C TRP A 137 -1.70 5.72 -17.20
N LEU A 138 -1.88 7.03 -17.10
CA LEU A 138 -2.55 7.81 -18.13
C LEU A 138 -1.74 7.78 -19.42
N ASP A 139 -2.34 7.30 -20.51
CA ASP A 139 -1.81 7.49 -21.86
C ASP A 139 -2.23 8.86 -22.40
N ASN A 140 -3.53 9.06 -22.60
CA ASN A 140 -4.11 10.38 -22.84
C ASN A 140 -4.50 11.02 -21.50
N TYR A 141 -4.30 12.33 -21.38
CA TYR A 141 -4.72 13.05 -20.20
C TYR A 141 -6.25 13.03 -20.07
N ASP A 142 -6.74 12.33 -19.04
CA ASP A 142 -8.12 12.33 -18.61
C ASP A 142 -8.17 12.34 -17.08
N PRO A 143 -8.62 13.44 -16.45
CA PRO A 143 -8.66 13.56 -14.99
C PRO A 143 -9.69 12.64 -14.32
N ASN A 144 -10.60 12.03 -15.08
CA ASN A 144 -11.65 11.15 -14.56
C ASN A 144 -11.38 9.66 -14.88
N TRP A 145 -10.25 9.35 -15.51
CA TRP A 145 -9.97 7.98 -15.90
C TRP A 145 -9.64 7.10 -14.69
N THR A 146 -10.19 5.88 -14.70
CA THR A 146 -9.88 4.83 -13.74
C THR A 146 -9.52 3.53 -14.47
N PRO A 147 -8.42 2.85 -14.07
CA PRO A 147 -8.08 1.52 -14.56
C PRO A 147 -8.93 0.42 -13.90
N ASN A 148 -9.59 0.73 -12.78
CA ASN A 148 -10.43 -0.24 -12.08
C ASN A 148 -11.86 -0.23 -12.63
N THR A 149 -12.31 -1.40 -13.12
CA THR A 149 -13.62 -1.59 -13.76
C THR A 149 -14.66 -2.24 -12.84
N THR A 150 -14.33 -2.47 -11.57
CA THR A 150 -15.22 -3.07 -10.56
C THR A 150 -15.85 -2.04 -9.65
#